data_AF-A0A2N2RSF4-F1
#
_entry.id   AF-A0A2N2RSF4-F1
#
_cell.length_a   1.000
_cell.length_b   1.000
_cell.length_c   1.000
_cell.angle_alpha   90.00
_cell.angle_beta   90.00
_cell.angle_gamma   90.00
#
_symmetry.space_group_name_H-M   'P 1'
#
loop_
_entity.id
_entity.type
_entity.pdbx_description
1 polymer ?
#
loop_
_entity_poly.entity_id
_entity_poly.type
_entity_poly.pdbx_seq_one_letter_code
_entity_poly.pdbx_strand_id
1 'polypeptide(L)'
;MAQHNSTLQKTKWWQSGYAWLVFAGPAIVVMASLTTVYIAVNGQDPVLAHEDSAGTSAKALSVEQKNALEPAIRARNHAATGVSQE
;
A
#
# COMPACT_ATOMS: atom_id res chain seq x y z
N MET A 1 -46.39 5.20 56.24
CA MET A 1 -45.65 4.13 55.51
C MET A 1 -45.56 4.56 54.06
N ALA A 2 -44.48 5.24 53.67
CA ALA A 2 -44.29 5.71 52.29
C ALA A 2 -43.65 4.59 51.47
N GLN A 3 -44.37 4.13 50.44
CA GLN A 3 -43.90 3.12 49.49
C GLN A 3 -42.85 3.76 48.56
N HIS A 4 -41.58 3.36 48.68
CA HIS A 4 -40.53 3.74 47.75
C HIS A 4 -40.67 2.91 46.47
N ASN A 5 -41.35 3.46 45.47
CA ASN A 5 -41.44 2.86 44.14
C ASN A 5 -40.11 3.05 43.40
N SER A 6 -39.20 2.07 43.56
CA SER A 6 -37.96 1.98 42.80
C SER A 6 -38.29 1.71 41.32
N THR A 7 -38.55 2.76 40.55
CA THR A 7 -38.61 2.62 39.08
C THR A 7 -37.23 2.14 38.63
N LEU A 8 -37.15 0.90 38.14
CA LEU A 8 -35.91 0.40 37.56
C LEU A 8 -35.66 1.22 36.29
N GLN A 9 -34.86 2.27 36.41
CA GLN A 9 -34.43 3.07 35.26
C GLN A 9 -33.66 2.14 34.33
N LYS A 10 -34.34 1.70 33.26
CA LYS A 10 -33.74 0.95 32.18
C LYS A 10 -32.72 1.85 31.50
N THR A 11 -31.45 1.64 31.80
CA THR A 11 -30.36 2.37 31.15
C THR A 11 -30.43 2.15 29.65
N LYS A 12 -30.30 3.24 28.88
CA LYS A 12 -30.34 3.19 27.42
C LYS A 12 -29.12 2.42 26.94
N TRP A 13 -29.31 1.42 26.08
CA TRP A 13 -28.25 0.47 25.70
C TRP A 13 -27.03 1.14 25.05
N TRP A 14 -27.21 2.24 24.31
CA TRP A 14 -26.13 3.01 23.68
C TRP A 14 -25.25 3.80 24.67
N GLN A 15 -25.69 3.94 25.93
CA GLN A 15 -24.87 4.54 26.99
C GLN A 15 -23.90 3.53 27.61
N SER A 16 -24.10 2.23 27.39
CA SER A 16 -23.19 1.20 27.87
C SER A 16 -21.93 1.15 26.99
N GLY A 17 -20.75 1.10 27.63
CA GLY A 17 -19.47 0.98 26.92
C GLY A 17 -19.38 -0.27 26.03
N TYR A 18 -20.10 -1.34 26.37
CA TYR A 18 -20.14 -2.56 25.54
C TYR A 18 -20.75 -2.32 24.16
N ALA A 19 -21.74 -1.44 24.04
CA ALA A 19 -22.32 -1.10 22.75
C ALA A 19 -21.23 -0.50 21.84
N TRP A 20 -20.41 0.41 22.37
CA TRP A 20 -19.32 1.03 21.63
C TRP A 20 -18.24 0.05 21.22
N LEU A 21 -17.94 -1.02 21.98
CA LEU A 21 -16.99 -2.04 21.52
C LEU A 21 -17.45 -2.74 20.24
N VAL A 22 -18.76 -2.99 20.11
CA VAL A 22 -19.35 -3.64 18.93
C VAL A 22 -19.34 -2.72 17.72
N PHE A 23 -19.53 -1.41 17.89
CA PHE A 23 -19.50 -0.46 16.76
C PHE A 23 -18.09 0.05 16.44
N ALA A 24 -17.27 0.31 17.46
CA ALA A 24 -15.93 0.87 17.29
C ALA A 24 -14.97 -0.12 16.61
N GLY A 25 -15.07 -1.43 16.91
CA GLY A 25 -14.25 -2.45 16.25
C GLY A 25 -14.35 -2.39 14.73
N PRO A 26 -15.55 -2.60 14.15
CA PRO A 26 -15.78 -2.47 12.71
C PRO A 26 -15.47 -1.07 12.17
N ALA A 27 -15.83 0.00 12.89
CA ALA A 27 -15.56 1.37 12.44
C ALA A 27 -14.05 1.65 12.28
N ILE A 28 -13.23 1.18 13.23
CA ILE A 28 -11.77 1.34 13.15
C ILE A 28 -11.19 0.56 11.96
N VAL A 29 -11.69 -0.65 11.69
CA VAL A 29 -11.23 -1.44 10.54
C VAL A 29 -11.54 -0.74 9.22
N VAL A 30 -12.73 -0.16 9.08
CA VAL A 30 -13.10 0.64 7.89
C VAL A 30 -12.20 1.86 7.74
N MET A 31 -11.92 2.59 8.82
CA MET A 31 -11.00 3.74 8.77
C MET A 31 -9.57 3.31 8.41
N ALA A 32 -9.11 2.18 8.95
CA ALA A 32 -7.79 1.63 8.64
C ALA A 32 -7.67 1.25 7.15
N SER A 33 -8.67 0.56 6.59
CA SER A 33 -8.64 0.17 5.17
C SER A 33 -8.62 1.38 4.24
N LEU A 34 -9.42 2.41 4.53
CA LEU A 34 -9.41 3.67 3.78
C LEU A 34 -8.06 4.38 3.89
N THR A 35 -7.45 4.38 5.08
CA THR A 35 -6.13 4.97 5.31
C THR A 35 -5.06 4.25 4.50
N THR A 36 -5.09 2.91 4.47
CA THR A 36 -4.15 2.13 3.66
C THR A 36 -4.29 2.44 2.17
N VAL A 37 -5.52 2.48 1.65
CA VAL A 37 -5.77 2.85 0.23
C VAL A 37 -5.29 4.27 -0.05
N TYR A 38 -5.55 5.21 0.86
CA TYR A 38 -5.09 6.59 0.73
C TYR A 38 -3.56 6.67 0.61
N ILE A 39 -2.83 5.97 1.48
CA ILE A 39 -1.36 5.94 1.41
C ILE A 39 -0.90 5.30 0.10
N ALA A 40 -1.52 4.20 -0.32
CA ALA A 40 -1.14 3.47 -1.53
C ALA A 40 -1.34 4.27 -2.82
N VAL A 41 -2.32 5.17 -2.87
CA VAL A 41 -2.57 6.03 -4.04
C VAL A 41 -1.67 7.27 -4.03
N ASN A 42 -1.45 7.89 -2.86
CA ASN A 42 -0.68 9.14 -2.78
C ASN A 42 0.84 8.92 -2.71
N GLY A 43 1.29 7.77 -2.20
CA GLY A 43 2.71 7.44 -2.03
C GLY A 43 3.30 6.62 -3.17
N GLN A 44 2.68 6.65 -4.36
CA GLN A 44 3.21 5.91 -5.51
C GLN A 44 4.53 6.56 -5.96
N ASP A 45 5.61 5.80 -5.86
CA ASP A 45 6.87 6.14 -6.51
C ASP A 45 6.59 6.28 -8.02
N PRO A 46 6.95 7.40 -8.66
CA PRO A 46 6.78 7.56 -10.10
C PRO A 46 7.29 6.33 -10.84
N VAL A 47 6.46 5.80 -11.72
CA VAL A 47 6.88 4.71 -12.61
C VAL A 47 7.98 5.28 -13.50
N LEU A 48 9.24 4.92 -13.21
CA LEU A 48 10.36 5.24 -14.08
C LEU A 48 10.08 4.56 -15.42
N ALA A 49 9.95 5.36 -16.47
CA ALA A 49 9.89 4.82 -17.81
C ALA A 49 11.20 4.05 -18.07
N HIS A 50 11.14 2.97 -18.84
CA HIS A 50 12.30 2.10 -19.06
C HIS A 50 13.48 2.89 -19.67
N GLU A 51 13.18 3.97 -20.41
CA GLU A 51 14.17 4.91 -20.92
C GLU A 51 14.91 5.74 -19.85
N ASP A 52 14.28 6.09 -18.74
CA ASP A 52 14.88 6.96 -17.70
C ASP A 52 15.75 6.18 -16.69
N SER A 53 15.60 4.86 -16.68
CA SER A 53 16.46 3.95 -15.90
C SER A 53 17.88 3.85 -16.48
N ALA A 54 18.08 4.27 -17.73
CA ALA A 54 19.39 4.46 -18.33
C ALA A 54 19.95 5.82 -17.89
N GLY A 55 20.31 5.93 -16.60
CA GLY A 55 20.64 7.19 -15.94
C GLY A 55 21.45 8.16 -16.80
N THR A 56 20.89 9.35 -17.04
CA THR A 56 21.47 10.67 -17.38
C THR A 56 22.81 10.76 -18.13
N SER A 57 23.24 9.74 -18.85
CA SER A 57 24.52 9.71 -19.55
C SER A 57 24.48 8.67 -20.65
N ALA A 58 23.47 8.76 -21.52
CA ALA A 58 23.56 8.22 -22.87
C ALA A 58 24.60 9.05 -23.67
N LYS A 59 25.87 8.97 -23.26
CA LYS A 59 26.96 8.98 -24.22
C LYS A 59 26.63 7.87 -25.23
N ALA A 60 26.91 8.04 -26.51
CA ALA A 60 26.68 6.99 -27.50
C ALA A 60 27.51 5.74 -27.12
N LEU A 61 26.91 4.85 -26.34
CA LEU A 61 27.51 3.62 -25.86
C LEU A 61 27.42 2.60 -27.00
N SER A 62 28.52 1.89 -27.22
CA SER A 62 28.52 0.73 -28.12
C SER A 62 27.49 -0.30 -27.64
N VAL A 63 26.95 -1.10 -28.56
CA VAL A 63 25.98 -2.18 -28.28
C VAL A 63 26.48 -3.08 -27.14
N GLU A 64 27.77 -3.39 -27.14
CA GLU A 64 28.42 -4.20 -26.10
C GLU A 64 28.39 -3.56 -24.71
N GLN A 65 28.51 -2.24 -24.63
CA GLN A 65 28.42 -1.50 -23.37
C GLN A 65 26.98 -1.42 -22.87
N LYS A 66 25.99 -1.26 -23.76
CA LYS A 66 24.57 -1.32 -23.40
C LYS A 66 24.18 -2.69 -22.86
N ASN A 67 24.71 -3.74 -23.49
CA ASN A 67 24.53 -5.13 -23.09
C ASN A 67 25.10 -5.42 -21.69
N ALA A 68 26.21 -4.77 -21.32
CA ALA A 68 26.80 -4.87 -19.98
C ALA A 68 25.99 -4.13 -18.89
N LEU A 69 25.15 -3.17 -19.28
CA LEU A 69 24.30 -2.38 -18.37
C LEU A 69 22.85 -2.91 -18.28
N GLU A 70 22.53 -4.05 -18.91
CA GLU A 70 21.19 -4.60 -18.82
C GLU A 70 20.81 -4.98 -17.38
N PRO A 71 19.53 -4.79 -16.99
CA PRO A 71 19.07 -5.14 -15.65
C PRO A 71 19.41 -6.58 -15.27
N ALA A 72 19.86 -6.79 -14.03
CA ALA A 72 20.36 -8.08 -13.55
C ALA A 72 19.37 -9.25 -13.76
N ILE A 73 18.05 -8.98 -13.71
CA ILE A 73 17.00 -9.97 -13.96
C ILE A 73 17.02 -10.45 -15.41
N ARG A 74 17.27 -9.56 -16.38
CA ARG A 74 17.34 -9.89 -17.80
C ARG A 74 18.68 -10.55 -18.15
N ALA A 75 19.79 -10.02 -17.62
CA ALA A 75 21.13 -10.56 -17.84
C ALA A 75 21.27 -12.03 -17.42
N ARG A 76 20.65 -12.45 -16.30
CA ARG A 76 20.70 -13.85 -15.84
C ARG A 76 20.09 -14.85 -16.82
N ASN A 77 19.01 -14.46 -17.49
CA ASN A 77 18.28 -15.37 -18.39
C ASN A 77 18.78 -15.29 -19.84
N HIS A 78 19.40 -14.17 -20.22
CA HIS A 78 19.93 -13.95 -21.56
C HIS A 78 21.45 -14.17 -21.69
N ALA A 79 22.13 -14.63 -20.63
CA ALA A 79 23.56 -14.95 -20.64
C ALA A 79 23.96 -15.98 -21.71
N ALA A 80 23.05 -16.88 -22.09
CA ALA A 80 23.31 -17.93 -23.08
C ALA A 80 22.86 -17.57 -24.51
N THR A 81 21.96 -16.59 -24.68
CA THR A 81 21.42 -16.20 -26.00
C THR A 81 22.06 -14.93 -26.56
N GLY A 82 22.85 -14.22 -25.75
CA GLY A 82 23.22 -12.84 -26.05
C GLY A 82 22.05 -11.89 -25.81
N VAL A 83 22.36 -10.64 -25.50
CA VAL A 83 21.39 -9.55 -25.38
C VAL A 83 21.51 -8.67 -26.63
N SER A 84 20.37 -8.20 -27.13
CA SER A 84 20.11 -7.30 -28.27
C SER A 84 21.24 -7.19 -29.33
N GLN A 85 21.03 -7.83 -30.49
CA GLN A 85 21.92 -7.82 -31.64
C GLN A 85 21.38 -6.86 -32.72
N GLU A 86 21.41 -5.56 -32.46
CA GLU A 86 21.30 -4.51 -33.48
C GLU A 86 22.44 -3.49 -33.35
#